data_AF-A0A3N2M300-F1
#
_entry.id   AF-A0A3N2M300-F1
#
_cell.length_a   1.000
_cell.length_b   1.000
_cell.length_c   1.000
_cell.angle_alpha   90.00
_cell.angle_beta   90.00
_cell.angle_gamma   90.00
#
_symmetry.space_group_name_H-M   'P 1'
#
loop_
_entity.id
_entity.type
_entity.pdbx_description
1 polymer ?
#
loop_
_entity_poly.entity_id
_entity_poly.type
_entity_poly.pdbx_seq_one_letter_code
_entity_poly.pdbx_strand_id
1 'polypeptide(L)'
;METIKLNFDAEVLGKGKNITIEMPYSDGVVATSRFCPMELLSGDVELLAALNGEPLEDFVKDCKLQLAFANEANEQSAMHESFIAGLMASVMEHHARTGKLNMKDYLLHMDAFSYLINSCGVSADQVIRMYPKVLESVIHTIENR
;
A
#
# COMPACT_ATOMS: atom_id res chain seq x y z
N MET A 1 6.78 22.14 -1.16
CA MET A 1 6.56 20.69 -1.14
C MET A 1 7.89 20.04 -1.46
N GLU A 2 8.46 19.36 -0.48
CA GLU A 2 9.75 18.68 -0.62
C GLU A 2 9.52 17.26 -1.16
N THR A 3 10.60 16.55 -1.48
CA THR A 3 10.55 15.12 -1.78
C THR A 3 11.28 14.37 -0.68
N ILE A 4 10.63 13.39 -0.09
CA ILE A 4 11.28 12.47 0.85
C ILE A 4 11.67 11.19 0.12
N LYS A 5 12.80 10.60 0.55
CA LYS A 5 13.29 9.31 0.09
C LYS A 5 13.32 8.33 1.26
N LEU A 6 12.53 7.28 1.16
CA LEU A 6 12.45 6.21 2.14
C LEU A 6 13.19 4.99 1.61
N ASN A 7 14.02 4.38 2.44
CA ASN A 7 14.77 3.17 2.10
C ASN A 7 14.36 2.07 3.07
N PHE A 8 13.93 0.94 2.52
CA PHE A 8 13.57 -0.25 3.26
C PHE A 8 14.51 -1.38 2.84
N ASP A 9 15.23 -1.94 3.79
CA ASP A 9 15.93 -3.20 3.59
C ASP A 9 14.95 -4.31 3.97
N ALA A 10 14.54 -5.08 2.96
CA ALA A 10 13.60 -6.18 3.13
C ALA A 10 14.08 -7.41 2.38
N GLU A 11 13.78 -8.58 2.93
CA GLU A 11 13.92 -9.82 2.20
C GLU A 11 12.59 -10.10 1.47
N VAL A 12 12.67 -10.32 0.16
CA VAL A 12 11.51 -10.66 -0.66
C VAL A 12 11.86 -11.93 -1.42
N LEU A 13 11.14 -13.02 -1.14
CA LEU A 13 11.43 -14.36 -1.68
C LEU A 13 12.86 -14.84 -1.36
N GLY A 14 13.29 -14.71 -0.10
CA GLY A 14 14.62 -15.16 0.35
C GLY A 14 15.79 -14.34 -0.21
N LYS A 15 15.53 -13.19 -0.83
CA LYS A 15 16.55 -12.30 -1.41
C LYS A 15 16.47 -10.94 -0.77
N GLY A 16 17.58 -10.52 -0.17
CA GLY A 16 17.74 -9.15 0.32
C GLY A 16 17.56 -8.15 -0.82
N LYS A 17 16.65 -7.20 -0.63
CA LYS A 17 16.29 -6.16 -1.58
C LYS A 17 16.27 -4.82 -0.87
N ASN A 18 16.97 -3.84 -1.45
CA ASN A 18 16.81 -2.46 -1.05
C ASN A 18 15.65 -1.86 -1.85
N ILE A 19 14.60 -1.44 -1.15
CA ILE A 19 13.41 -0.84 -1.73
C ILE A 19 13.46 0.66 -1.42
N THR A 20 13.63 1.45 -2.47
CA THR A 20 13.62 2.91 -2.39
C THR A 20 12.26 3.44 -2.85
N ILE A 21 11.61 4.25 -2.02
CA ILE A 21 10.37 4.96 -2.35
C ILE A 21 10.61 6.48 -2.28
N GLU A 22 10.13 7.21 -3.28
CA GLU A 22 10.22 8.67 -3.34
C GLU A 22 8.82 9.27 -3.54
N MET A 23 8.48 10.27 -2.72
CA MET A 23 7.17 10.92 -2.76
C MET A 23 7.19 12.34 -2.21
N PRO A 24 6.18 13.17 -2.56
CA PRO A 24 6.05 14.50 -1.99
C PRO A 24 5.80 14.47 -0.48
N TYR A 25 6.42 15.42 0.23
CA TYR A 25 6.37 15.55 1.67
C TYR A 25 6.20 17.02 2.10
N SER A 26 5.38 17.25 3.13
CA SER A 26 5.25 18.54 3.82
C SER A 26 4.76 18.31 5.24
N ASP A 27 5.41 18.93 6.23
CA ASP A 27 4.91 19.04 7.60
C ASP A 27 4.49 17.70 8.25
N GLY A 28 5.28 16.64 8.05
CA GLY A 28 4.99 15.31 8.61
C GLY A 28 4.04 14.46 7.78
N VAL A 29 3.49 14.99 6.68
CA VAL A 29 2.51 14.32 5.81
C VAL A 29 3.14 13.97 4.47
N VAL A 30 2.85 12.78 3.95
CA VAL A 30 3.28 12.29 2.64
C VAL A 30 2.10 12.16 1.67
N ALA A 31 2.28 12.56 0.41
CA ALA A 31 1.25 12.42 -0.63
C ALA A 31 1.35 11.04 -1.30
N THR A 32 0.40 10.16 -0.98
CA THR A 32 0.47 8.73 -1.34
C THR A 32 -0.39 8.35 -2.54
N SER A 33 -1.31 9.22 -2.96
CA SER A 33 -2.32 8.93 -3.99
C SER A 33 -1.79 8.87 -5.43
N ARG A 34 -0.47 8.81 -5.66
CA ARG A 34 0.17 8.86 -6.99
C ARG A 34 -0.40 7.82 -7.97
N PHE A 35 -0.74 6.64 -7.46
CA PHE A 35 -1.22 5.52 -8.27
C PHE A 35 -2.73 5.30 -8.18
N CYS A 36 -3.42 6.06 -7.34
CA CYS A 36 -4.85 5.92 -7.12
C CYS A 36 -5.62 6.55 -8.32
N PRO A 37 -6.48 5.79 -9.03
CA PRO A 37 -7.33 6.32 -10.08
C PRO A 37 -8.24 7.45 -9.60
N MET A 38 -8.34 8.53 -10.38
CA MET A 38 -9.15 9.72 -10.01
C MET A 38 -10.63 9.38 -9.82
N GLU A 39 -11.14 8.38 -10.53
CA GLU A 39 -12.53 7.93 -10.43
C GLU A 39 -12.85 7.42 -9.03
N LEU A 40 -11.89 6.77 -8.35
CA LEU A 40 -12.02 6.31 -6.96
C LEU A 40 -11.96 7.46 -5.95
N LEU A 41 -11.41 8.61 -6.36
CA LEU A 41 -11.26 9.80 -5.54
C LEU A 41 -12.42 10.80 -5.69
N SER A 42 -13.36 10.52 -6.60
CA SER A 42 -14.49 11.40 -6.95
C SER A 42 -15.72 11.30 -6.02
N GLY A 43 -15.55 10.78 -4.78
CA GLY A 43 -16.63 10.56 -3.79
C GLY A 43 -16.62 11.53 -2.59
N ASP A 44 -17.21 11.09 -1.46
CA ASP A 44 -17.36 11.84 -0.20
C ASP A 44 -16.09 12.62 0.25
N VAL A 45 -16.28 13.72 0.98
CA VAL A 45 -15.22 14.65 1.43
C VAL A 45 -14.05 13.95 2.14
N GLU A 46 -14.26 12.78 2.73
CA GLU A 46 -13.21 11.94 3.34
C GLU A 46 -12.22 11.35 2.32
N LEU A 47 -12.62 11.14 1.07
CA LEU A 47 -11.76 10.65 -0.02
C LEU A 47 -10.84 11.76 -0.57
N LEU A 48 -11.26 13.03 -0.43
CA LEU A 48 -10.37 14.18 -0.64
C LEU A 48 -9.26 14.27 0.42
N ALA A 49 -9.42 13.63 1.60
CA ALA A 49 -8.35 13.54 2.59
C ALA A 49 -7.28 12.48 2.20
N ALA A 50 -7.63 11.42 1.45
CA ALA A 50 -6.64 10.51 0.86
C ALA A 50 -5.80 11.21 -0.22
N LEU A 51 -6.37 12.23 -0.89
CA LEU A 51 -5.64 13.17 -1.75
C LEU A 51 -4.68 14.10 -0.99
N ASN A 52 -4.92 14.36 0.30
CA ASN A 52 -4.06 15.21 1.12
C ASN A 52 -2.87 14.47 1.74
N GLY A 53 -2.81 13.15 1.55
CA GLY A 53 -1.76 12.30 2.10
C GLY A 53 -2.08 11.75 3.49
N GLU A 54 -1.08 11.11 4.09
CA GLU A 54 -1.16 10.51 5.42
C GLU A 54 0.09 10.86 6.24
N PRO A 55 0.05 10.76 7.59
CA PRO A 55 1.23 10.90 8.41
C PRO A 55 2.34 9.95 7.94
N LEU A 56 3.56 10.47 7.81
CA LEU A 56 4.73 9.69 7.38
C LEU A 56 4.92 8.41 8.22
N GLU A 57 4.66 8.50 9.51
CA GLU A 57 4.81 7.37 10.43
C GLU A 57 3.84 6.23 10.13
N ASP A 58 2.60 6.56 9.75
CA ASP A 58 1.57 5.58 9.39
C ASP A 58 1.93 4.90 8.08
N PHE A 59 2.31 5.68 7.05
CA PHE A 59 2.77 5.13 5.77
C PHE A 59 3.97 4.18 5.94
N VAL A 60 4.97 4.59 6.73
CA VAL A 60 6.17 3.78 7.01
C VAL A 60 5.79 2.50 7.76
N LYS A 61 4.85 2.58 8.70
CA LYS A 61 4.37 1.42 9.45
C LYS A 61 3.69 0.41 8.52
N ASP A 62 2.81 0.88 7.64
CA ASP A 62 2.10 0.01 6.70
C ASP A 62 3.08 -0.63 5.70
N CYS A 63 4.06 0.13 5.18
CA CYS A 63 5.11 -0.42 4.32
C CYS A 63 5.89 -1.55 5.02
N LYS A 64 6.30 -1.34 6.27
CA LYS A 64 7.04 -2.35 7.05
C LYS A 64 6.20 -3.59 7.30
N LEU A 65 4.92 -3.42 7.64
CA LEU A 65 4.03 -4.53 7.91
C LEU A 65 3.80 -5.37 6.64
N GLN A 66 3.52 -4.73 5.51
CA GLN A 66 3.35 -5.43 4.23
C GLN A 66 4.64 -6.15 3.81
N LEU A 67 5.80 -5.54 3.98
CA LEU A 67 7.09 -6.17 3.67
C LEU A 67 7.41 -7.36 4.58
N ALA A 68 7.11 -7.25 5.88
CA ALA A 68 7.32 -8.36 6.83
C ALA A 68 6.50 -9.59 6.40
N PHE A 69 5.22 -9.40 6.09
CA PHE A 69 4.35 -10.49 5.63
C PHE A 69 4.68 -10.99 4.21
N ALA A 70 5.13 -10.10 3.33
CA ALA A 70 5.62 -10.51 2.01
C ALA A 70 6.87 -11.41 2.12
N ASN A 71 7.70 -11.25 3.15
CA ASN A 71 8.84 -12.12 3.40
C ASN A 71 8.44 -13.50 3.95
N GLU A 72 7.35 -13.57 4.70
CA GLU A 72 6.81 -14.85 5.22
C GLU A 72 6.18 -15.72 4.12
N ALA A 73 5.98 -15.17 2.92
CA ALA A 73 5.53 -15.93 1.77
C ALA A 73 6.59 -16.97 1.33
N ASN A 74 6.13 -18.15 0.93
CA ASN A 74 6.98 -19.26 0.49
C ASN A 74 7.94 -18.80 -0.64
N GLU A 75 9.20 -19.26 -0.62
CA GLU A 75 10.21 -19.00 -1.66
C GLU A 75 9.75 -19.41 -3.08
N GLN A 76 8.75 -20.29 -3.18
CA GLN A 76 8.14 -20.73 -4.45
C GLN A 76 7.06 -19.77 -4.98
N SER A 77 6.61 -18.80 -4.19
CA SER A 77 5.61 -17.82 -4.59
C SER A 77 6.15 -16.85 -5.63
N ALA A 78 5.29 -16.40 -6.52
CA ALA A 78 5.65 -15.30 -7.41
C ALA A 78 5.67 -13.99 -6.62
N MET A 79 6.57 -13.07 -6.98
CA MET A 79 6.79 -11.80 -6.24
C MET A 79 5.48 -11.01 -6.01
N HIS A 80 4.59 -11.00 -6.99
CA HIS A 80 3.30 -10.31 -6.89
C HIS A 80 2.37 -10.96 -5.86
N GLU A 81 2.40 -12.30 -5.71
CA GLU A 81 1.61 -13.02 -4.71
C GLU A 81 2.09 -12.68 -3.30
N SER A 82 3.41 -12.58 -3.08
CA SER A 82 3.99 -12.16 -1.81
C SER A 82 3.55 -10.75 -1.40
N PHE A 83 3.55 -9.79 -2.33
CA PHE A 83 3.07 -8.44 -2.04
C PHE A 83 1.56 -8.38 -1.78
N ILE A 84 0.75 -9.18 -2.50
CA ILE A 84 -0.69 -9.28 -2.23
C ILE A 84 -0.94 -9.89 -0.84
N ALA A 85 -0.19 -10.93 -0.45
CA ALA A 85 -0.25 -11.50 0.88
C ALA A 85 0.10 -10.45 1.95
N GLY A 86 1.14 -9.65 1.71
CA GLY A 86 1.54 -8.54 2.57
C GLY A 86 0.43 -7.50 2.75
N LEU A 87 -0.17 -7.05 1.64
CA LEU A 87 -1.31 -6.14 1.65
C LEU A 87 -2.49 -6.71 2.44
N MET A 88 -2.89 -7.96 2.14
CA MET A 88 -4.01 -8.62 2.83
C MET A 88 -3.78 -8.70 4.33
N ALA A 89 -2.58 -9.11 4.76
CA ALA A 89 -2.25 -9.23 6.17
C ALA A 89 -2.26 -7.88 6.90
N SER A 90 -1.76 -6.82 6.24
CA SER A 90 -1.77 -5.45 6.76
C SER A 90 -3.21 -4.93 6.97
N VAL A 91 -4.08 -5.14 5.97
CA VAL A 91 -5.50 -4.77 6.06
C VAL A 91 -6.23 -5.59 7.13
N MET A 92 -5.94 -6.89 7.23
CA MET A 92 -6.51 -7.76 8.27
C MET A 92 -6.08 -7.34 9.69
N GLU A 93 -4.82 -6.96 9.89
CA GLU A 93 -4.34 -6.42 11.17
C GLU A 93 -5.11 -5.15 11.55
N HIS A 94 -5.24 -4.21 10.61
CA HIS A 94 -5.98 -2.97 10.84
C HIS A 94 -7.44 -3.26 11.20
N HIS A 95 -8.11 -4.11 10.42
CA HIS A 95 -9.48 -4.53 10.67
C HIS A 95 -9.63 -5.22 12.05
N ALA A 96 -8.69 -6.09 12.45
CA ALA A 96 -8.74 -6.75 13.75
C ALA A 96 -8.63 -5.77 14.93
N ARG A 97 -7.90 -4.66 14.75
CA ARG A 97 -7.72 -3.62 15.77
C ARG A 97 -8.89 -2.65 15.87
N THR A 98 -9.53 -2.29 14.75
CA THR A 98 -10.59 -1.26 14.70
C THR A 98 -12.00 -1.83 14.58
N GLY A 99 -12.14 -3.09 14.17
CA GLY A 99 -13.41 -3.81 13.97
C GLY A 99 -14.17 -3.45 12.69
N LYS A 100 -13.93 -2.28 12.10
CA LYS A 100 -14.46 -1.88 10.79
C LYS A 100 -13.47 -0.95 10.10
N LEU A 101 -13.33 -1.10 8.79
CA LEU A 101 -12.58 -0.21 7.93
C LEU A 101 -13.52 0.64 7.08
N ASN A 102 -13.16 1.89 6.86
CA ASN A 102 -13.81 2.73 5.85
C ASN A 102 -13.03 2.68 4.53
N MET A 103 -13.57 3.30 3.48
CA MET A 103 -12.93 3.32 2.17
C MET A 103 -11.54 3.97 2.19
N LYS A 104 -11.36 5.04 2.98
CA LYS A 104 -10.06 5.71 3.14
C LYS A 104 -9.01 4.74 3.69
N ASP A 105 -9.36 3.94 4.69
CA ASP A 105 -8.43 2.96 5.28
C ASP A 105 -7.94 1.97 4.21
N TYR A 106 -8.84 1.43 3.39
CA TYR A 106 -8.43 0.54 2.30
C TYR A 106 -7.52 1.22 1.27
N LEU A 107 -7.79 2.49 0.94
CA LEU A 107 -6.97 3.25 -0.01
C LEU A 107 -5.55 3.51 0.52
N LEU A 108 -5.38 3.80 1.82
CA LEU A 108 -4.04 3.99 2.41
C LEU A 108 -3.19 2.72 2.34
N HIS A 109 -3.78 1.57 2.69
CA HIS A 109 -3.09 0.26 2.54
C HIS A 109 -2.74 -0.03 1.06
N MET A 110 -3.65 0.30 0.14
CA MET A 110 -3.44 0.16 -1.30
C MET A 110 -2.35 1.08 -1.84
N ASP A 111 -2.23 2.29 -1.31
CA ASP A 111 -1.20 3.23 -1.72
C ASP A 111 0.20 2.73 -1.30
N ALA A 112 0.36 2.28 -0.05
CA ALA A 112 1.58 1.64 0.42
C ALA A 112 1.98 0.44 -0.46
N PHE A 113 1.03 -0.46 -0.73
CA PHE A 113 1.24 -1.59 -1.65
C PHE A 113 1.71 -1.13 -3.03
N SER A 114 1.05 -0.11 -3.59
CA SER A 114 1.33 0.42 -4.93
C SER A 114 2.75 0.97 -5.05
N TYR A 115 3.23 1.69 -4.03
CA TYR A 115 4.63 2.14 -3.98
C TYR A 115 5.61 0.97 -3.88
N LEU A 116 5.33 -0.02 -3.01
CA LEU A 116 6.21 -1.17 -2.83
C LEU A 116 6.41 -1.98 -4.12
N ILE A 117 5.31 -2.30 -4.83
CA ILE A 117 5.41 -3.06 -6.08
C ILE A 117 6.05 -2.25 -7.20
N ASN A 118 5.82 -0.93 -7.24
CA ASN A 118 6.46 -0.05 -8.22
C ASN A 118 7.97 0.01 -8.02
N SER A 119 8.43 0.21 -6.79
CA SER A 119 9.84 0.17 -6.41
C SER A 119 10.48 -1.21 -6.64
N CYS A 120 9.66 -2.25 -6.81
CA CYS A 120 10.11 -3.59 -7.15
C CYS A 120 10.15 -3.92 -8.65
N GLY A 121 9.76 -2.98 -9.52
CA GLY A 121 9.89 -3.09 -10.97
C GLY A 121 8.56 -3.19 -11.73
N VAL A 122 7.42 -3.16 -11.06
CA VAL A 122 6.11 -3.07 -11.74
C VAL A 122 5.94 -1.65 -12.28
N SER A 123 5.60 -1.51 -13.57
CA SER A 123 5.49 -0.16 -14.17
C SER A 123 4.32 0.62 -13.58
N ALA A 124 4.44 1.95 -13.50
CA ALA A 124 3.39 2.82 -12.97
C ALA A 124 2.03 2.56 -13.65
N ASP A 125 2.02 2.42 -14.99
CA ASP A 125 0.81 2.10 -15.75
C ASP A 125 0.20 0.75 -15.37
N GLN A 126 1.03 -0.26 -15.05
CA GLN A 126 0.54 -1.54 -14.58
C GLN A 126 -0.06 -1.42 -13.18
N VAL A 127 0.61 -0.71 -12.27
CA VAL A 127 0.11 -0.45 -10.90
C VAL A 127 -1.27 0.21 -10.95
N ILE A 128 -1.42 1.29 -11.72
CA ILE A 128 -2.70 2.02 -11.87
C ILE A 128 -3.80 1.11 -12.42
N ARG A 129 -3.51 0.28 -13.42
CA ARG A 129 -4.49 -0.67 -13.99
C ARG A 129 -4.90 -1.78 -13.02
N MET A 130 -3.99 -2.20 -12.14
CA MET A 130 -4.25 -3.25 -11.16
C MET A 130 -5.01 -2.71 -9.94
N TYR A 131 -4.76 -1.45 -9.56
CA TYR A 131 -5.29 -0.81 -8.36
C TYR A 131 -6.78 -1.11 -8.09
N PRO A 132 -7.74 -0.82 -8.98
CA PRO A 132 -9.16 -1.02 -8.68
C PRO A 132 -9.52 -2.49 -8.49
N LYS A 133 -8.88 -3.40 -9.24
CA LYS A 133 -9.15 -4.84 -9.16
C LYS A 133 -8.63 -5.46 -7.86
N VAL A 134 -7.44 -5.04 -7.43
CA VAL A 134 -6.86 -5.49 -6.17
C VAL A 134 -7.67 -4.95 -5.00
N LEU A 135 -8.03 -3.67 -5.03
CA LEU A 135 -8.87 -3.03 -4.02
C LEU A 135 -10.23 -3.74 -3.86
N GLU A 136 -10.94 -3.99 -4.96
CA GLU A 136 -12.21 -4.74 -4.95
C GLU A 136 -12.03 -6.14 -4.33
N SER A 137 -10.98 -6.86 -4.71
CA SER A 137 -10.69 -8.19 -4.18
C SER A 137 -10.38 -8.18 -2.68
N VAL A 138 -9.65 -7.16 -2.20
CA VAL A 138 -9.31 -6.99 -0.78
C VAL A 138 -10.59 -6.71 0.02
N ILE A 139 -11.38 -5.72 -0.37
CA ILE A 139 -12.64 -5.35 0.29
C ILE A 139 -13.56 -6.57 0.35
N HIS A 140 -13.77 -7.24 -0.78
CA HIS A 140 -14.61 -8.43 -0.84
C HIS A 140 -14.15 -9.52 0.13
N THR A 141 -12.84 -9.74 0.27
CA THR A 141 -12.27 -10.77 1.14
C THR A 141 -12.39 -10.43 2.62
N ILE A 142 -12.34 -9.14 2.98
CA ILE A 142 -12.44 -8.69 4.37
C ILE A 142 -13.90 -8.64 4.83
N GLU A 143 -14.81 -8.12 3.99
CA GLU A 143 -16.20 -7.88 4.37
C GLU A 143 -17.09 -9.12 4.29
N ASN A 144 -16.70 -10.15 3.53
CA ASN A 144 -17.48 -11.40 3.39
C ASN A 144 -16.90 -12.59 4.17
N ARG A 145 -16.10 -12.33 5.21
CA ARG A 145 -15.63 -13.33 6.18
C ARG A 145 -16.56 -13.40 7.38
#